data_AF-A0A0S2FAQ5-F1
#
_entry.id   AF-A0A0S2FAQ5-F1
#
_cell.length_a   1.000
_cell.length_b   1.000
_cell.length_c   1.000
_cell.angle_alpha   90.00
_cell.angle_beta   90.00
_cell.angle_gamma   90.00
#
_symmetry.space_group_name_H-M   'P 1'
#
loop_
_entity.id
_entity.type
_entity.pdbx_description
1 polymer ?
#
loop_
_entity_poly.entity_id
_entity_poly.type
_entity_poly.pdbx_seq_one_letter_code
_entity_poly.pdbx_strand_id
1 'polypeptide(L)'
;MRKIAVLSLMLGLAACQSGTDAAPADTAAAKNAGAESGASAVPASASETQKATAERAFAALRKLEPGFERLGFEHLIGDLDRDSHDDVVVLFGQGTPDATMAASKKLVVLMSRGQDFQALPQAGMPEFCPELDKISSGRLYLRAIDICSAARPKTTDYYVYAWNGQTVAQAEHQSRQQRVLAELAELGRAFRMRDKNIVLGRMNFPLEAVGLPIYETELEKVAKAAGGKIDRAMAEKHYTDLFPDSRADTYAETIEQVIGQTFQSEPDGTLVGMRKRQQGKTEEAYSISIRPDPDADREEGNHDLIDAEVSVIAAAAEEVEVADGEGGKSVERQEGAESLILHLIDGRLRLAAFNVAG
;
A
#
# COMPACT_ATOMS: atom_id res chain seq x y z
N MET A 1 29.69 -4.28 -49.79
CA MET A 1 30.41 -3.03 -50.10
C MET A 1 29.51 -1.85 -49.77
N ARG A 2 29.98 -0.94 -48.88
CA ARG A 2 29.73 0.54 -48.83
C ARG A 2 28.25 1.03 -48.82
N LYS A 3 27.75 1.87 -47.91
CA LYS A 3 28.34 2.86 -46.99
C LYS A 3 27.44 3.08 -45.75
N ILE A 4 28.13 3.37 -44.64
CA ILE A 4 27.65 3.92 -43.37
C ILE A 4 27.31 5.42 -43.56
N ALA A 5 26.26 5.90 -42.90
CA ALA A 5 26.08 7.31 -42.55
C ALA A 5 25.50 7.40 -41.13
N VAL A 6 26.38 7.68 -40.18
CA VAL A 6 26.10 8.11 -38.81
C VAL A 6 25.88 9.62 -38.87
N LEU A 7 24.77 10.11 -38.33
CA LEU A 7 24.57 11.54 -38.08
C LEU A 7 24.42 11.75 -36.58
N SER A 8 25.51 12.18 -35.96
CA SER A 8 25.56 12.72 -34.60
C SER A 8 25.11 14.17 -34.62
N LEU A 9 24.22 14.58 -33.72
CA LEU A 9 24.00 15.99 -33.41
C LEU A 9 24.26 16.23 -31.91
N MET A 10 25.21 17.12 -31.67
CA MET A 10 25.69 17.57 -30.36
C MET A 10 24.79 18.68 -29.77
N LEU A 11 24.70 18.64 -28.44
CA LEU A 11 24.60 19.69 -27.41
C LEU A 11 24.00 21.07 -27.77
N GLY A 12 23.07 21.48 -26.91
CA GLY A 12 22.82 22.88 -26.56
C GLY A 12 22.41 23.01 -25.09
N LEU A 13 23.39 23.26 -24.21
CA LEU A 13 23.17 23.80 -22.87
C LEU A 13 22.87 25.30 -23.00
N ALA A 14 21.77 25.76 -22.40
CA ALA A 14 21.55 27.18 -22.12
C ALA A 14 21.21 27.33 -20.64
N ALA A 15 22.18 27.82 -19.88
CA ALA A 15 22.01 28.36 -18.55
C ALA A 15 21.58 29.83 -18.67
N CYS A 16 20.54 30.23 -17.93
CA CYS A 16 20.29 31.63 -17.62
C CYS A 16 20.47 31.83 -16.12
N GLN A 17 21.46 32.66 -15.80
CA GLN A 17 21.88 33.10 -14.48
C GLN A 17 21.67 34.61 -14.40
N SER A 18 20.86 35.07 -13.44
CA SER A 18 20.73 36.45 -12.96
C SER A 18 19.74 36.40 -11.78
N GLY A 19 19.93 36.99 -10.61
CA GLY A 19 20.97 37.82 -10.03
C GLY A 19 20.64 37.94 -8.52
N THR A 20 21.68 38.20 -7.75
CA THR A 20 21.76 38.40 -6.30
C THR A 20 20.86 39.50 -5.75
N ASP A 21 20.29 39.28 -4.56
CA ASP A 21 20.41 40.21 -3.42
C ASP A 21 20.27 39.45 -2.09
N ALA A 22 21.17 39.74 -1.17
CA ALA A 22 21.28 39.12 0.15
C ALA A 22 21.10 40.16 1.26
N ALA A 23 20.22 39.81 2.21
CA ALA A 23 20.21 40.14 3.65
C ALA A 23 19.91 41.61 4.08
N PRO A 24 19.34 41.85 5.28
CA PRO A 24 19.88 41.36 6.55
C PRO A 24 18.90 40.60 7.46
N ALA A 25 19.51 39.79 8.33
CA ALA A 25 18.91 39.22 9.51
C ALA A 25 18.69 40.29 10.58
N ASP A 26 17.61 40.16 11.34
CA ASP A 26 17.56 40.64 12.72
C ASP A 26 16.88 39.60 13.62
N THR A 27 17.64 39.20 14.62
CA THR A 27 17.29 38.34 15.74
C THR A 27 16.45 39.09 16.77
N ALA A 28 15.33 38.51 17.19
CA ALA A 28 14.86 38.62 18.57
C ALA A 28 13.94 37.45 18.93
N ALA A 29 14.41 36.61 19.85
CA ALA A 29 13.65 35.55 20.50
C ALA A 29 12.84 36.12 21.68
N ALA A 30 11.60 35.63 21.87
CA ALA A 30 11.05 35.24 23.17
C ALA A 30 9.67 34.56 23.04
N LYS A 31 9.66 33.26 23.34
CA LYS A 31 8.75 32.54 24.26
C LYS A 31 7.24 32.85 24.24
N ASN A 32 6.46 31.86 23.78
CA ASN A 32 5.66 30.93 24.60
C ASN A 32 4.26 30.62 24.02
N ALA A 33 4.07 29.31 23.85
CA ALA A 33 2.90 28.51 24.22
C ALA A 33 1.61 28.67 23.39
N GLY A 34 1.24 27.57 22.75
CA GLY A 34 -0.09 27.33 22.21
C GLY A 34 -0.04 26.17 21.25
N ALA A 35 -0.46 25.00 21.72
CA ALA A 35 -0.55 23.78 20.93
C ALA A 35 -1.38 23.99 19.67
N GLU A 36 -0.96 23.42 18.55
CA GLU A 36 -1.90 22.79 17.62
C GLU A 36 -1.18 21.81 16.69
N SER A 37 -1.78 20.62 16.65
CA SER A 37 -1.47 19.46 15.83
C SER A 37 -1.29 19.84 14.36
N GLY A 38 -0.10 19.55 13.82
CA GLY A 38 0.17 19.58 12.38
C GLY A 38 -0.46 18.39 11.67
N ALA A 39 -1.79 18.30 11.70
CA ALA A 39 -2.52 17.64 10.64
C ALA A 39 -2.35 18.51 9.39
N SER A 40 -1.85 17.94 8.30
CA SER A 40 -1.86 18.61 7.01
C SER A 40 -3.32 18.82 6.61
N ALA A 41 -3.86 19.98 6.99
CA ALA A 41 -5.21 20.37 6.67
C ALA A 41 -5.26 20.60 5.16
N VAL A 42 -5.91 19.69 4.44
CA VAL A 42 -6.46 19.99 3.13
C VAL A 42 -7.24 21.31 3.30
N PRO A 43 -6.96 22.37 2.53
CA PRO A 43 -7.55 23.68 2.77
C PRO A 43 -9.08 23.54 2.75
N ALA A 44 -9.76 24.07 3.78
CA ALA A 44 -11.21 23.91 3.97
C ALA A 44 -12.03 24.31 2.73
N SER A 45 -11.51 25.24 1.91
CA SER A 45 -12.11 25.66 0.64
C SER A 45 -12.17 24.56 -0.43
N ALA A 46 -11.20 23.63 -0.46
CA ALA A 46 -11.22 22.49 -1.38
C ALA A 46 -12.33 21.49 -0.99
N SER A 47 -12.52 21.27 0.32
CA SER A 47 -13.57 20.39 0.85
C SER A 47 -14.99 20.91 0.57
N GLU A 48 -15.22 22.22 0.74
CA GLU A 48 -16.52 22.83 0.42
C GLU A 48 -16.84 22.78 -1.08
N THR A 49 -15.85 23.02 -1.93
CA THR A 49 -15.99 22.96 -3.39
C THR A 49 -16.31 21.54 -3.87
N GLN A 50 -15.62 20.54 -3.31
CA GLN A 50 -15.87 19.13 -3.59
C GLN A 50 -17.28 18.72 -3.15
N LYS A 51 -17.71 19.10 -1.95
CA LYS A 51 -19.08 18.84 -1.49
C LYS A 51 -20.14 19.44 -2.42
N ALA A 52 -19.97 20.70 -2.83
CA ALA A 52 -20.90 21.33 -3.77
C ALA A 52 -20.91 20.64 -5.15
N THR A 53 -19.77 20.11 -5.59
CA THR A 53 -19.63 19.35 -6.83
C THR A 53 -20.38 18.02 -6.75
N ALA A 54 -20.19 17.26 -5.67
CA ALA A 54 -20.92 16.01 -5.41
C ALA A 54 -22.44 16.23 -5.38
N GLU A 55 -22.92 17.25 -4.66
CA GLU A 55 -24.37 17.52 -4.57
C GLU A 55 -25.01 17.87 -5.91
N ARG A 56 -24.30 18.62 -6.77
CA ARG A 56 -24.76 18.89 -8.15
C ARG A 56 -24.82 17.61 -8.97
N ALA A 57 -23.80 16.75 -8.86
CA ALA A 57 -23.79 15.46 -9.53
C ALA A 57 -24.92 14.54 -9.04
N PHE A 58 -25.18 14.49 -7.73
CA PHE A 58 -26.30 13.75 -7.14
C PHE A 58 -27.65 14.27 -7.60
N ALA A 59 -27.83 15.58 -7.71
CA ALA A 59 -29.05 16.16 -8.25
C ALA A 59 -29.29 15.77 -9.72
N ALA A 60 -28.23 15.65 -10.53
CA ALA A 60 -28.33 15.09 -11.88
C ALA A 60 -28.68 13.60 -11.85
N LEU A 61 -28.03 12.82 -10.96
CA LEU A 61 -28.25 11.39 -10.83
C LEU A 61 -29.67 11.04 -10.39
N ARG A 62 -30.26 11.76 -9.42
CA ARG A 62 -31.65 11.55 -8.96
C ARG A 62 -32.69 11.66 -10.08
N LYS A 63 -32.40 12.44 -11.13
CA LYS A 63 -33.27 12.55 -12.33
C LYS A 63 -33.18 11.31 -13.23
N LEU A 64 -32.01 10.68 -13.29
CA LEU A 64 -31.73 9.51 -14.13
C LEU A 64 -32.09 8.20 -13.43
N GLU A 65 -31.83 8.12 -12.13
CA GLU A 65 -31.97 6.93 -11.30
C GLU A 65 -32.81 7.27 -10.05
N PRO A 66 -34.16 7.21 -10.13
CA PRO A 66 -35.02 7.56 -9.00
C PRO A 66 -34.84 6.69 -7.75
N GLY A 67 -34.20 5.51 -7.89
CA GLY A 67 -33.85 4.61 -6.79
C GLY A 67 -32.49 4.86 -6.15
N PHE A 68 -31.76 5.89 -6.59
CA PHE A 68 -30.49 6.31 -5.99
C PHE A 68 -30.67 6.58 -4.47
N GLU A 69 -29.63 6.32 -3.67
CA GLU A 69 -29.54 6.47 -2.20
C GLU A 69 -30.36 5.48 -1.36
N ARG A 70 -31.37 4.81 -1.94
CA ARG A 70 -32.30 3.93 -1.20
C ARG A 70 -31.60 2.85 -0.37
N LEU A 71 -30.55 2.23 -0.93
CA LEU A 71 -29.80 1.13 -0.31
C LEU A 71 -28.36 1.56 0.04
N GLY A 72 -28.17 2.84 0.33
CA GLY A 72 -26.86 3.42 0.59
C GLY A 72 -26.06 3.69 -0.68
N PHE A 73 -25.06 4.55 -0.55
CA PHE A 73 -24.15 4.92 -1.62
C PHE A 73 -22.80 5.40 -1.08
N GLU A 74 -21.80 5.34 -1.94
CA GLU A 74 -20.47 5.89 -1.78
C GLU A 74 -20.13 6.72 -3.02
N HIS A 75 -19.17 7.63 -2.91
CA HIS A 75 -18.71 8.40 -4.05
C HIS A 75 -17.24 8.78 -3.94
N LEU A 76 -16.65 9.03 -5.11
CA LEU A 76 -15.34 9.63 -5.27
C LEU A 76 -15.46 10.88 -6.13
N ILE A 77 -14.60 11.86 -5.85
CA ILE A 77 -14.51 13.10 -6.59
C ILE A 77 -13.08 13.22 -7.11
N GLY A 78 -12.95 13.55 -8.39
CA GLY A 78 -11.65 13.82 -8.98
C GLY A 78 -11.72 13.89 -10.49
N ASP A 79 -10.71 14.52 -11.06
CA ASP A 79 -10.56 14.73 -12.50
C ASP A 79 -10.13 13.43 -13.22
N LEU A 80 -11.04 12.82 -13.98
CA LEU A 80 -10.81 11.55 -14.70
C LEU A 80 -10.26 11.76 -16.11
N ASP A 81 -10.71 12.80 -16.81
CA ASP A 81 -10.30 13.09 -18.19
C ASP A 81 -9.19 14.14 -18.30
N ARG A 82 -8.73 14.66 -17.15
CA ARG A 82 -7.65 15.64 -16.99
C ARG A 82 -7.99 17.01 -17.57
N ASP A 83 -9.27 17.38 -17.57
CA ASP A 83 -9.75 18.68 -18.07
C ASP A 83 -9.74 19.79 -16.99
N SER A 84 -9.18 19.51 -15.81
CA SER A 84 -9.13 20.38 -14.63
C SER A 84 -10.47 20.63 -13.94
N HIS A 85 -11.52 19.87 -14.27
CA HIS A 85 -12.77 19.84 -13.53
C HIS A 85 -12.94 18.50 -12.83
N ASP A 86 -13.51 18.55 -11.63
CA ASP A 86 -13.79 17.33 -10.88
C ASP A 86 -15.00 16.59 -11.46
N ASP A 87 -14.81 15.31 -11.76
CA ASP A 87 -15.87 14.36 -12.06
C ASP A 87 -16.33 13.66 -10.78
N VAL A 88 -17.48 13.00 -10.84
CA VAL A 88 -18.05 12.28 -9.69
C VAL A 88 -18.35 10.83 -10.08
N VAL A 89 -17.76 9.90 -9.36
CA VAL A 89 -18.05 8.46 -9.48
C VAL A 89 -18.90 8.06 -8.29
N VAL A 90 -20.07 7.48 -8.56
CA VAL A 90 -21.04 7.07 -7.55
C VAL A 90 -21.24 5.57 -7.63
N LEU A 91 -21.18 4.91 -6.47
CA LEU A 91 -21.51 3.50 -6.31
C LEU A 91 -22.68 3.39 -5.35
N PHE A 92 -23.79 2.78 -5.77
CA PHE A 92 -24.97 2.66 -4.92
C PHE A 92 -25.62 1.28 -5.01
N GLY A 93 -26.31 0.90 -3.94
CA GLY A 93 -26.96 -0.39 -3.82
C GLY A 93 -28.20 -0.52 -4.72
N GLN A 94 -28.37 -1.70 -5.32
CA GLN A 94 -29.57 -2.10 -6.05
C GLN A 94 -30.18 -3.35 -5.42
N GLY A 95 -31.50 -3.45 -5.54
CA GLY A 95 -32.28 -4.55 -4.98
C GLY A 95 -33.75 -4.41 -5.34
N THR A 96 -34.55 -5.40 -4.96
CA THR A 96 -36.01 -5.34 -5.11
C THR A 96 -36.60 -4.15 -4.34
N PRO A 97 -37.81 -3.68 -4.67
CA PRO A 97 -38.43 -2.54 -4.00
C PRO A 97 -38.54 -2.68 -2.46
N ASP A 98 -38.68 -3.90 -1.98
CA ASP A 98 -38.78 -4.29 -0.57
C ASP A 98 -37.43 -4.67 0.07
N ALA A 99 -36.34 -4.69 -0.70
CA ALA A 99 -35.02 -5.01 -0.16
C ALA A 99 -34.59 -3.99 0.90
N THR A 100 -34.02 -4.50 1.99
CA THR A 100 -33.39 -3.72 3.06
C THR A 100 -31.86 -3.68 2.92
N MET A 101 -31.30 -4.49 2.03
CA MET A 101 -29.87 -4.56 1.72
C MET A 101 -29.65 -4.65 0.20
N ALA A 102 -28.51 -4.15 -0.26
CA ALA A 102 -28.11 -4.23 -1.66
C ALA A 102 -27.78 -5.66 -2.07
N ALA A 103 -28.49 -6.20 -3.07
CA ALA A 103 -28.16 -7.50 -3.68
C ALA A 103 -27.08 -7.36 -4.76
N SER A 104 -26.99 -6.18 -5.37
CA SER A 104 -25.93 -5.78 -6.28
C SER A 104 -25.58 -4.30 -6.06
N LYS A 105 -24.47 -3.83 -6.62
CA LYS A 105 -24.13 -2.40 -6.63
C LYS A 105 -24.05 -1.91 -8.08
N LYS A 106 -24.45 -0.67 -8.32
CA LYS A 106 -24.36 -0.01 -9.63
C LYS A 106 -23.37 1.14 -9.57
N LEU A 107 -22.43 1.14 -10.50
CA LEU A 107 -21.44 2.20 -10.68
C LEU A 107 -21.92 3.19 -11.75
N VAL A 108 -21.98 4.47 -11.40
CA VAL A 108 -22.28 5.54 -12.34
C VAL A 108 -21.15 6.57 -12.30
N VAL A 109 -20.62 6.89 -13.47
CA VAL A 109 -19.61 7.93 -13.63
C VAL A 109 -20.27 9.15 -14.25
N LEU A 110 -20.19 10.27 -13.56
CA LEU A 110 -20.79 11.56 -13.93
C LEU A 110 -19.65 12.50 -14.29
N MET A 111 -19.48 12.75 -15.60
CA MET A 111 -18.48 13.69 -16.08
C MET A 111 -18.97 15.12 -15.97
N SER A 112 -18.11 16.02 -15.50
CA SER A 112 -18.39 17.45 -15.50
C SER A 112 -18.36 18.00 -16.93
N ARG A 113 -19.44 18.63 -17.38
CA ARG A 113 -19.57 19.23 -18.71
C ARG A 113 -20.14 20.64 -18.57
N GLY A 114 -19.24 21.60 -18.33
CA GLY A 114 -19.63 22.98 -18.04
C GLY A 114 -20.24 23.11 -16.65
N GLN A 115 -21.53 23.48 -16.57
CA GLN A 115 -22.25 23.60 -15.29
C GLN A 115 -23.06 22.33 -14.93
N ASP A 116 -23.18 21.39 -15.87
CA ASP A 116 -23.98 20.18 -15.75
C ASP A 116 -23.11 18.93 -15.63
N PHE A 117 -23.73 17.83 -15.20
CA PHE A 117 -23.12 16.51 -15.15
C PHE A 117 -23.76 15.57 -16.17
N GLN A 118 -22.92 14.86 -16.91
CA GLN A 118 -23.34 13.86 -17.87
C GLN A 118 -22.95 12.46 -17.40
N ALA A 119 -23.93 11.57 -17.22
CA ALA A 119 -23.67 10.17 -16.94
C ALA A 119 -23.05 9.47 -18.15
N LEU A 120 -21.96 8.73 -17.93
CA LEU A 120 -21.34 7.89 -18.95
C LEU A 120 -22.20 6.65 -19.26
N PRO A 121 -22.09 6.11 -20.48
CA PRO A 121 -22.70 4.83 -20.82
C PRO A 121 -22.29 3.73 -19.84
N GLN A 122 -23.23 2.85 -19.50
CA GLN A 122 -22.99 1.73 -18.59
C GLN A 122 -22.25 0.55 -19.27
N ALA A 123 -22.15 0.56 -20.60
CA ALA A 123 -21.39 -0.44 -21.34
C ALA A 123 -19.89 -0.34 -20.99
N GLY A 124 -19.29 -1.47 -20.60
CA GLY A 124 -17.89 -1.54 -20.18
C GLY A 124 -17.65 -1.18 -18.71
N MET A 125 -18.71 -0.94 -17.93
CA MET A 125 -18.62 -0.87 -16.47
C MET A 125 -18.46 -2.27 -15.85
N PRO A 126 -17.90 -2.37 -14.63
CA PRO A 126 -17.76 -3.64 -13.93
C PRO A 126 -19.05 -4.47 -13.87
N GLU A 127 -18.95 -5.76 -14.18
CA GLU A 127 -20.03 -6.75 -13.96
C GLU A 127 -19.90 -7.45 -12.59
N PHE A 128 -18.81 -7.21 -11.86
CA PHE A 128 -18.57 -7.71 -10.51
C PHE A 128 -19.13 -6.74 -9.45
N CYS A 129 -19.14 -7.16 -8.19
CA CYS A 129 -19.44 -6.29 -7.05
C CYS A 129 -18.27 -5.32 -6.81
N PRO A 130 -18.37 -4.04 -7.18
CA PRO A 130 -17.25 -3.12 -7.05
C PRO A 130 -17.25 -2.46 -5.66
N GLU A 131 -16.09 -1.96 -5.27
CA GLU A 131 -15.91 -1.02 -4.17
C GLU A 131 -14.98 0.11 -4.62
N LEU A 132 -15.28 1.33 -4.20
CA LEU A 132 -14.52 2.52 -4.59
C LEU A 132 -13.23 2.60 -3.75
N ASP A 133 -12.05 2.68 -4.40
CA ASP A 133 -10.78 2.97 -3.72
C ASP A 133 -10.48 4.47 -3.82
N LYS A 134 -10.13 4.95 -5.01
CA LYS A 134 -9.77 6.36 -5.22
C LYS A 134 -9.82 6.78 -6.69
N ILE A 135 -9.82 8.08 -6.92
CA ILE A 135 -9.45 8.69 -8.20
C ILE A 135 -8.07 9.33 -8.02
N SER A 136 -7.12 9.00 -8.89
CA SER A 136 -5.80 9.60 -8.87
C SER A 136 -5.17 9.64 -10.26
N SER A 137 -4.64 10.81 -10.62
CA SER A 137 -3.93 11.01 -11.89
C SER A 137 -4.77 10.61 -13.13
N GLY A 138 -6.06 10.96 -13.17
CA GLY A 138 -6.95 10.59 -14.29
C GLY A 138 -7.29 9.09 -14.36
N ARG A 139 -7.22 8.38 -13.23
CA ARG A 139 -7.51 6.95 -13.15
C ARG A 139 -8.45 6.67 -11.99
N LEU A 140 -9.44 5.82 -12.24
CA LEU A 140 -10.37 5.30 -11.24
C LEU A 140 -9.87 3.93 -10.78
N TYR A 141 -9.62 3.80 -9.49
CA TYR A 141 -9.21 2.55 -8.85
C TYR A 141 -10.43 1.92 -8.18
N LEU A 142 -10.68 0.65 -8.51
CA LEU A 142 -11.77 -0.14 -7.97
C LEU A 142 -11.24 -1.44 -7.39
N ARG A 143 -11.92 -1.94 -6.36
CA ARG A 143 -11.77 -3.30 -5.87
C ARG A 143 -12.96 -4.12 -6.34
N ALA A 144 -12.74 -5.37 -6.71
CA ALA A 144 -13.82 -6.34 -6.77
C ALA A 144 -13.90 -7.06 -5.42
N ILE A 145 -15.13 -7.21 -4.95
CA ILE A 145 -15.44 -7.96 -3.74
C ILE A 145 -16.26 -9.21 -4.08
N ASP A 146 -16.15 -10.22 -3.23
CA ASP A 146 -16.83 -11.51 -3.40
C ASP A 146 -18.37 -11.39 -3.37
N ILE A 147 -18.94 -10.60 -2.44
CA ILE A 147 -20.37 -10.49 -2.23
C ILE A 147 -20.77 -9.06 -1.88
N CYS A 148 -21.60 -8.43 -2.71
CA CYS A 148 -22.09 -7.05 -2.53
C CYS A 148 -22.84 -6.80 -1.21
N SER A 149 -23.49 -7.83 -0.69
CA SER A 149 -24.34 -7.77 0.50
C SER A 149 -23.64 -8.23 1.79
N ALA A 150 -22.39 -8.69 1.70
CA ALA A 150 -21.67 -9.13 2.88
C ALA A 150 -21.38 -7.92 3.79
N ALA A 151 -21.51 -8.11 5.09
CA ALA A 151 -21.14 -7.07 6.07
C ALA A 151 -19.62 -6.78 6.05
N ARG A 152 -18.83 -7.80 5.68
CA ARG A 152 -17.38 -7.77 5.56
C ARG A 152 -16.97 -8.41 4.23
N PRO A 153 -17.16 -7.70 3.10
CA PRO A 153 -16.87 -8.26 1.79
C PRO A 153 -15.37 -8.42 1.60
N LYS A 154 -14.94 -9.48 0.91
CA LYS A 154 -13.52 -9.80 0.72
C LYS A 154 -13.06 -9.32 -0.64
N THR A 155 -11.97 -8.55 -0.69
CA THR A 155 -11.40 -8.09 -1.96
C THR A 155 -10.81 -9.25 -2.75
N THR A 156 -11.30 -9.56 -3.94
CA THR A 156 -10.74 -10.61 -4.79
C THR A 156 -9.72 -10.08 -5.78
N ASP A 157 -9.96 -8.89 -6.32
CA ASP A 157 -9.20 -8.32 -7.42
C ASP A 157 -9.15 -6.79 -7.35
N TYR A 158 -8.15 -6.23 -8.02
CA TYR A 158 -7.93 -4.79 -8.13
C TYR A 158 -7.99 -4.38 -9.60
N TYR A 159 -8.77 -3.35 -9.91
CA TYR A 159 -8.96 -2.85 -11.25
C TYR A 159 -8.60 -1.38 -11.33
N VAL A 160 -8.05 -0.99 -12.48
CA VAL A 160 -7.84 0.42 -12.81
C VAL A 160 -8.57 0.73 -14.10
N TYR A 161 -9.42 1.74 -14.06
CA TYR A 161 -10.14 2.28 -15.20
C TYR A 161 -9.54 3.64 -15.58
N ALA A 162 -9.49 3.93 -16.87
CA ALA A 162 -8.98 5.19 -17.39
C ALA A 162 -9.89 5.73 -18.49
N TRP A 163 -9.95 7.05 -18.60
CA TRP A 163 -10.65 7.71 -19.69
C TRP A 163 -9.99 7.41 -21.03
N ASN A 164 -10.78 6.96 -22.01
CA ASN A 164 -10.30 6.63 -23.36
C ASN A 164 -10.69 7.66 -24.43
N GLY A 165 -11.25 8.81 -24.03
CA GLY A 165 -11.81 9.82 -24.92
C GLY A 165 -13.33 9.78 -25.07
N GLN A 166 -13.98 8.69 -24.64
CA GLN A 166 -15.43 8.51 -24.75
C GLN A 166 -16.07 7.97 -23.46
N THR A 167 -15.41 7.02 -22.81
CA THR A 167 -15.86 6.43 -21.54
C THR A 167 -14.66 6.14 -20.65
N VAL A 168 -14.91 5.72 -19.40
CA VAL A 168 -13.90 5.03 -18.62
C VAL A 168 -13.88 3.55 -19.02
N ALA A 169 -12.70 3.02 -19.31
CA ALA A 169 -12.51 1.63 -19.70
C ALA A 169 -11.43 0.99 -18.83
N GLN A 170 -11.55 -0.32 -18.60
CA GLN A 170 -10.55 -1.07 -17.85
C GLN A 170 -9.19 -0.95 -18.56
N ALA A 171 -8.21 -0.44 -17.82
CA ALA A 171 -6.83 -0.25 -18.28
C ALA A 171 -5.88 -1.26 -17.65
N GLU A 172 -6.08 -1.62 -16.38
CA GLU A 172 -5.27 -2.60 -15.66
C GLU A 172 -6.15 -3.49 -14.79
N HIS A 173 -5.68 -4.71 -14.54
CA HIS A 173 -6.26 -5.67 -13.61
C HIS A 173 -5.13 -6.43 -12.92
N GLN A 174 -5.32 -6.67 -11.62
CA GLN A 174 -4.44 -7.49 -10.80
C GLN A 174 -5.30 -8.39 -9.92
N SER A 175 -5.00 -9.68 -9.89
CA SER A 175 -5.50 -10.55 -8.83
C SER A 175 -4.90 -10.14 -7.47
N ARG A 176 -5.50 -10.57 -6.37
CA ARG A 176 -4.95 -10.32 -5.03
C ARG A 176 -3.49 -10.76 -4.90
N GLN A 177 -3.16 -11.95 -5.40
CA GLN A 177 -1.78 -12.45 -5.41
C GLN A 177 -0.85 -11.52 -6.20
N GLN A 178 -1.24 -11.11 -7.42
CA GLN A 178 -0.43 -10.20 -8.23
C GLN A 178 -0.22 -8.86 -7.53
N ARG A 179 -1.24 -8.35 -6.83
CA ARG A 179 -1.11 -7.13 -6.03
C ARG A 179 -0.11 -7.29 -4.89
N VAL A 180 -0.20 -8.38 -4.12
CA VAL A 180 0.78 -8.68 -3.06
C VAL A 180 2.19 -8.72 -3.63
N LEU A 181 2.42 -9.46 -4.71
CA LEU A 181 3.76 -9.60 -5.30
C LEU A 181 4.30 -8.26 -5.84
N ALA A 182 3.44 -7.42 -6.42
CA ALA A 182 3.83 -6.08 -6.87
C ALA A 182 4.25 -5.17 -5.69
N GLU A 183 3.47 -5.17 -4.61
CA GLU A 183 3.76 -4.40 -3.40
C GLU A 183 5.02 -4.92 -2.68
N LEU A 184 5.20 -6.25 -2.62
CA LEU A 184 6.42 -6.86 -2.09
C LEU A 184 7.64 -6.48 -2.93
N ALA A 185 7.54 -6.51 -4.26
CA ALA A 185 8.65 -6.14 -5.14
C ALA A 185 9.09 -4.69 -4.93
N GLU A 186 8.16 -3.77 -4.69
CA GLU A 186 8.48 -2.40 -4.30
C GLU A 186 9.16 -2.34 -2.93
N LEU A 187 8.61 -3.03 -1.93
CA LEU A 187 9.16 -3.06 -0.58
C LEU A 187 10.56 -3.66 -0.53
N GLY A 188 10.83 -4.75 -1.28
CA GLY A 188 12.16 -5.35 -1.39
C GLY A 188 13.18 -4.40 -2.00
N ARG A 189 12.81 -3.64 -3.04
CA ARG A 189 13.66 -2.56 -3.58
C ARG A 189 13.90 -1.45 -2.56
N ALA A 190 12.86 -1.05 -1.82
CA ALA A 190 12.98 -0.02 -0.79
C ALA A 190 13.93 -0.44 0.33
N PHE A 191 13.84 -1.68 0.81
CA PHE A 191 14.81 -2.22 1.76
C PHE A 191 16.23 -2.18 1.19
N ARG A 192 16.43 -2.65 -0.04
CA ARG A 192 17.76 -2.65 -0.68
C ARG A 192 18.36 -1.25 -0.83
N MET A 193 17.54 -0.27 -1.18
CA MET A 193 17.97 1.12 -1.36
C MET A 193 17.96 1.94 -0.06
N ARG A 194 17.55 1.33 1.07
CA ARG A 194 17.33 2.01 2.34
C ARG A 194 16.36 3.20 2.22
N ASP A 195 15.35 3.06 1.38
CA ASP A 195 14.30 4.07 1.22
C ASP A 195 13.33 4.02 2.41
N LYS A 196 13.71 4.75 3.46
CA LYS A 196 12.92 4.88 4.69
C LYS A 196 11.52 5.45 4.45
N ASN A 197 11.30 6.25 3.39
CA ASN A 197 9.98 6.83 3.14
C ASN A 197 8.98 5.76 2.76
N ILE A 198 9.39 4.82 1.89
CA ILE A 198 8.57 3.69 1.49
C ILE A 198 8.43 2.71 2.66
N VAL A 199 9.53 2.28 3.28
CA VAL A 199 9.49 1.28 4.37
C VAL A 199 8.65 1.77 5.56
N LEU A 200 8.92 2.97 6.09
CA LEU A 200 8.13 3.53 7.18
C LEU A 200 6.72 3.92 6.71
N GLY A 201 6.50 4.13 5.41
CA GLY A 201 5.17 4.29 4.81
C GLY A 201 4.29 3.04 4.93
N ARG A 202 4.89 1.87 5.14
CA ARG A 202 4.19 0.59 5.38
C ARG A 202 3.78 0.40 6.83
N MET A 203 4.28 1.21 7.76
CA MET A 203 4.00 1.04 9.19
C MET A 203 2.84 1.93 9.66
N ASN A 204 2.10 1.46 10.65
CA ASN A 204 1.05 2.23 11.32
C ASN A 204 1.62 2.86 12.59
N PHE A 205 1.76 4.18 12.60
CA PHE A 205 2.28 4.93 13.74
C PHE A 205 1.16 5.43 14.66
N PRO A 206 1.41 5.56 15.99
CA PRO A 206 2.67 5.24 16.67
C PRO A 206 2.88 3.73 16.84
N LEU A 207 4.14 3.29 16.86
CA LEU A 207 4.50 1.91 17.17
C LEU A 207 4.67 1.75 18.68
N GLU A 208 4.33 0.58 19.19
CA GLU A 208 4.77 0.15 20.52
C GLU A 208 6.21 -0.35 20.43
N ALA A 209 7.09 0.16 21.27
CA ALA A 209 8.46 -0.34 21.37
C ALA A 209 8.52 -1.77 21.93
N VAL A 210 7.49 -2.17 22.70
CA VAL A 210 7.37 -3.51 23.27
C VAL A 210 7.23 -4.53 22.14
N GLY A 211 8.13 -5.51 22.10
CA GLY A 211 8.11 -6.57 21.10
C GLY A 211 8.88 -6.25 19.82
N LEU A 212 9.45 -5.04 19.69
CA LEU A 212 10.35 -4.73 18.58
C LEU A 212 11.79 -5.17 18.90
N PRO A 213 12.53 -5.72 17.92
CA PRO A 213 13.92 -6.17 18.09
C PRO A 213 14.91 -4.99 18.08
N ILE A 214 14.71 -4.03 18.99
CA ILE A 214 15.49 -2.79 19.14
C ILE A 214 16.25 -2.74 20.47
N TYR A 215 16.41 -3.87 21.15
CA TYR A 215 17.06 -3.95 22.47
C TYR A 215 18.46 -3.35 22.45
N GLU A 216 18.78 -2.59 23.50
CA GLU A 216 20.07 -1.93 23.73
C GLU A 216 20.43 -0.86 22.68
N THR A 217 19.48 -0.43 21.85
CA THR A 217 19.67 0.65 20.86
C THR A 217 19.36 2.03 21.43
N GLU A 218 19.76 3.09 20.69
CA GLU A 218 19.35 4.46 21.03
C GLU A 218 17.84 4.66 20.87
N LEU A 219 17.22 4.04 19.87
CA LEU A 219 15.77 4.07 19.71
C LEU A 219 15.03 3.52 20.93
N GLU A 220 15.47 2.41 21.52
CA GLU A 220 14.83 1.86 22.73
C GLU A 220 14.90 2.85 23.89
N LYS A 221 16.03 3.52 24.09
CA LYS A 221 16.21 4.53 25.14
C LYS A 221 15.26 5.71 24.94
N VAL A 222 15.19 6.23 23.71
CA VAL A 222 14.32 7.37 23.38
C VAL A 222 12.84 6.98 23.47
N ALA A 223 12.46 5.78 23.01
CA ALA A 223 11.10 5.27 23.10
C ALA A 223 10.67 5.08 24.56
N LYS A 224 11.54 4.51 25.43
CA LYS A 224 11.27 4.40 26.87
C LYS A 224 11.02 5.77 27.52
N ALA A 225 11.79 6.79 27.14
CA ALA A 225 11.57 8.16 27.61
C ALA A 225 10.25 8.77 27.09
N ALA A 226 9.77 8.32 25.93
CA ALA A 226 8.49 8.70 25.31
C ALA A 226 7.31 7.78 25.71
N GLY A 227 7.41 7.06 26.82
CA GLY A 227 6.32 6.19 27.31
C GLY A 227 6.13 4.90 26.52
N GLY A 228 7.19 4.42 25.85
CA GLY A 228 7.18 3.19 25.07
C GLY A 228 6.62 3.34 23.65
N LYS A 229 6.36 4.58 23.19
CA LYS A 229 5.83 4.86 21.85
C LYS A 229 6.93 5.36 20.92
N ILE A 230 6.88 4.94 19.66
CA ILE A 230 7.75 5.43 18.59
C ILE A 230 6.86 6.08 17.55
N ASP A 231 6.99 7.39 17.37
CA ASP A 231 6.32 8.10 16.27
C ASP A 231 7.12 8.00 14.96
N ARG A 232 6.54 8.51 13.87
CA ARG A 232 7.17 8.46 12.55
C ARG A 232 8.50 9.20 12.51
N ALA A 233 8.61 10.36 13.16
CA ALA A 233 9.83 11.17 13.12
C ALA A 233 10.98 10.50 13.89
N MET A 234 10.67 9.87 15.02
CA MET A 234 11.60 9.07 15.81
C MET A 234 12.09 7.86 15.02
N ALA A 235 11.17 7.10 14.40
CA ALA A 235 11.51 5.97 13.54
C ALA A 235 12.36 6.41 12.34
N GLU A 236 12.09 7.57 11.76
CA GLU A 236 12.87 8.12 10.66
C GLU A 236 14.30 8.49 11.07
N LYS A 237 14.44 9.10 12.25
CA LYS A 237 15.75 9.48 12.81
C LYS A 237 16.58 8.26 13.20
N HIS A 238 15.94 7.20 13.69
CA HIS A 238 16.56 5.97 14.18
C HIS A 238 16.27 4.77 13.27
N TYR A 239 16.19 5.00 11.96
CA TYR A 239 15.78 3.98 11.00
C TYR A 239 16.64 2.71 11.05
N THR A 240 17.96 2.86 11.23
CA THR A 240 18.91 1.75 11.33
C THR A 240 18.76 0.92 12.60
N ASP A 241 18.13 1.46 13.64
CA ASP A 241 17.82 0.69 14.86
C ASP A 241 16.62 -0.24 14.61
N LEU A 242 15.62 0.21 13.82
CA LEU A 242 14.48 -0.62 13.40
C LEU A 242 14.88 -1.66 12.34
N PHE A 243 15.64 -1.21 11.34
CA PHE A 243 16.08 -2.02 10.21
C PHE A 243 17.59 -1.87 10.02
N PRO A 244 18.40 -2.58 10.82
CA PRO A 244 19.84 -2.68 10.58
C PRO A 244 20.12 -3.17 9.16
N ASP A 245 21.28 -2.80 8.59
CA ASP A 245 21.61 -3.11 7.20
C ASP A 245 21.50 -4.60 6.88
N SER A 246 22.00 -5.46 7.78
CA SER A 246 21.89 -6.92 7.64
C SER A 246 20.44 -7.39 7.51
N ARG A 247 19.54 -6.90 8.37
CA ARG A 247 18.11 -7.27 8.34
C ARG A 247 17.43 -6.75 7.07
N ALA A 248 17.69 -5.50 6.71
CA ALA A 248 17.12 -4.91 5.49
C ALA A 248 17.58 -5.69 4.23
N ASP A 249 18.86 -6.09 4.18
CA ASP A 249 19.38 -6.90 3.09
C ASP A 249 18.76 -8.30 3.06
N THR A 250 18.58 -8.95 4.21
CA THR A 250 17.90 -10.24 4.32
C THR A 250 16.47 -10.16 3.78
N TYR A 251 15.68 -9.15 4.17
CA TYR A 251 14.32 -8.99 3.64
C TYR A 251 14.32 -8.71 2.13
N ALA A 252 15.21 -7.84 1.65
CA ALA A 252 15.32 -7.52 0.23
C ALA A 252 15.70 -8.76 -0.59
N GLU A 253 16.67 -9.54 -0.13
CA GLU A 253 17.09 -10.78 -0.77
C GLU A 253 15.95 -11.81 -0.77
N THR A 254 15.31 -12.06 0.39
CA THR A 254 14.20 -13.01 0.47
C THR A 254 13.10 -12.71 -0.54
N ILE A 255 12.71 -11.44 -0.62
CA ILE A 255 11.71 -10.97 -1.59
C ILE A 255 12.20 -11.23 -3.02
N GLU A 256 13.39 -10.76 -3.39
CA GLU A 256 13.91 -10.94 -4.75
C GLU A 256 14.03 -12.41 -5.17
N GLN A 257 14.49 -13.27 -4.25
CA GLN A 257 14.72 -14.68 -4.52
C GLN A 257 13.41 -15.45 -4.77
N VAL A 258 12.31 -15.03 -4.13
CA VAL A 258 11.05 -15.78 -4.10
C VAL A 258 9.96 -15.20 -5.02
N ILE A 259 9.86 -13.87 -5.22
CA ILE A 259 8.76 -13.29 -6.01
C ILE A 259 8.70 -13.77 -7.47
N GLY A 260 9.82 -14.23 -8.03
CA GLY A 260 9.91 -14.78 -9.38
C GLY A 260 9.62 -16.29 -9.46
N GLN A 261 9.38 -16.95 -8.33
CA GLN A 261 9.11 -18.39 -8.28
C GLN A 261 7.63 -18.69 -8.52
N THR A 262 7.34 -19.95 -8.87
CA THR A 262 5.96 -20.44 -8.87
C THR A 262 5.51 -20.70 -7.44
N PHE A 263 4.36 -20.16 -7.06
CA PHE A 263 3.74 -20.39 -5.77
C PHE A 263 2.88 -21.66 -5.83
N GLN A 264 3.04 -22.53 -4.84
CA GLN A 264 2.20 -23.71 -4.67
C GLN A 264 1.02 -23.37 -3.76
N SER A 265 -0.17 -23.86 -4.11
CA SER A 265 -1.36 -23.70 -3.26
C SER A 265 -1.44 -24.84 -2.26
N GLU A 266 -1.58 -24.48 -0.99
CA GLU A 266 -1.93 -25.39 0.09
C GLU A 266 -3.45 -25.65 0.14
N PRO A 267 -3.92 -26.68 0.88
CA PRO A 267 -5.34 -27.04 0.94
C PRO A 267 -6.26 -25.93 1.49
N ASP A 268 -5.72 -25.04 2.33
CA ASP A 268 -6.42 -23.89 2.90
C ASP A 268 -6.44 -22.66 1.96
N GLY A 269 -5.84 -22.78 0.76
CA GLY A 269 -5.70 -21.70 -0.21
C GLY A 269 -4.49 -20.80 0.02
N THR A 270 -3.66 -21.06 1.03
CA THR A 270 -2.40 -20.35 1.25
C THR A 270 -1.45 -20.63 0.09
N LEU A 271 -0.87 -19.56 -0.47
CA LEU A 271 0.12 -19.67 -1.55
C LEU A 271 1.52 -19.58 -0.97
N VAL A 272 2.37 -20.58 -1.23
CA VAL A 272 3.73 -20.64 -0.70
C VAL A 272 4.75 -20.69 -1.83
N GLY A 273 5.66 -19.73 -1.84
CA GLY A 273 6.88 -19.73 -2.63
C GLY A 273 8.07 -20.01 -1.72
N MET A 274 8.96 -20.89 -2.14
CA MET A 274 10.16 -21.23 -1.37
C MET A 274 11.38 -21.40 -2.29
N ARG A 275 12.53 -20.95 -1.82
CA ARG A 275 13.83 -21.22 -2.44
C ARG A 275 14.82 -21.65 -1.38
N LYS A 276 15.48 -22.77 -1.61
CA LYS A 276 16.62 -23.21 -0.80
C LYS A 276 17.93 -23.00 -1.53
N ARG A 277 18.96 -22.61 -0.81
CA ARG A 277 20.33 -22.44 -1.30
C ARG A 277 21.29 -23.10 -0.33
N GLN A 278 22.23 -23.86 -0.86
CA GLN A 278 23.32 -24.41 -0.08
C GLN A 278 24.60 -23.68 -0.43
N GLN A 279 25.29 -23.14 0.57
CA GLN A 279 26.55 -22.44 0.40
C GLN A 279 27.57 -22.97 1.42
N GLY A 280 28.34 -23.98 1.00
CA GLY A 280 29.28 -24.65 1.89
C GLY A 280 28.55 -25.41 3.01
N LYS A 281 28.83 -25.04 4.27
CA LYS A 281 28.21 -25.60 5.49
C LYS A 281 26.91 -24.89 5.90
N THR A 282 26.48 -23.87 5.15
CA THR A 282 25.28 -23.08 5.43
C THR A 282 24.16 -23.50 4.48
N GLU A 283 22.99 -23.83 5.04
CA GLU A 283 21.72 -24.00 4.33
C GLU A 283 20.86 -22.75 4.57
N GLU A 284 20.51 -22.05 3.49
CA GLU A 284 19.62 -20.89 3.51
C GLU A 284 18.27 -21.28 2.88
N ALA A 285 17.18 -20.92 3.54
CA ALA A 285 15.82 -21.11 3.07
C ALA A 285 15.08 -19.77 3.10
N TYR A 286 14.61 -19.35 1.92
CA TYR A 286 13.80 -18.15 1.73
C TYR A 286 12.38 -18.58 1.40
N SER A 287 11.38 -18.05 2.09
CA SER A 287 9.99 -18.33 1.80
C SER A 287 9.11 -17.08 1.88
N ILE A 288 8.06 -17.10 1.07
CA ILE A 288 6.95 -16.16 1.12
C ILE A 288 5.67 -16.99 1.16
N SER A 289 4.87 -16.81 2.20
CA SER A 289 3.50 -17.33 2.24
C SER A 289 2.51 -16.17 2.09
N ILE A 290 1.42 -16.41 1.37
CA ILE A 290 0.31 -15.48 1.17
C ILE A 290 -0.95 -16.23 1.60
N ARG A 291 -1.40 -15.98 2.82
CA ARG A 291 -2.65 -16.53 3.34
C ARG A 291 -3.78 -15.58 2.96
N PRO A 292 -4.70 -15.97 2.06
CA PRO A 292 -5.86 -15.15 1.76
C PRO A 292 -6.76 -15.08 3.00
N ASP A 293 -7.32 -13.90 3.28
CA ASP A 293 -8.41 -13.75 4.25
C ASP A 293 -8.15 -14.41 5.62
N PRO A 294 -7.14 -13.95 6.36
CA PRO A 294 -6.82 -14.47 7.70
C PRO A 294 -7.93 -14.23 8.73
N ASP A 295 -8.91 -13.37 8.41
CA ASP A 295 -9.97 -12.95 9.32
C ASP A 295 -11.28 -13.74 9.15
N ALA A 296 -11.30 -14.83 8.35
CA ALA A 296 -12.49 -15.64 8.11
C ALA A 296 -13.24 -16.06 9.40
N ASP A 297 -12.51 -16.22 10.51
CA ASP A 297 -13.02 -16.66 11.82
C ASP A 297 -12.94 -15.57 12.92
N ARG A 298 -12.58 -14.31 12.61
CA ARG A 298 -12.35 -13.27 13.62
C ARG A 298 -13.63 -12.51 13.99
N GLU A 299 -13.82 -12.28 15.30
CA GLU A 299 -14.98 -11.61 15.88
C GLU A 299 -15.22 -10.18 15.32
N GLU A 300 -16.46 -9.71 15.41
CA GLU A 300 -16.98 -8.42 14.88
C GLU A 300 -16.26 -7.16 15.42
N GLY A 301 -15.28 -7.29 16.33
CA GLY A 301 -14.54 -6.17 16.93
C GLY A 301 -13.33 -5.66 16.15
N ASN A 302 -12.81 -6.40 15.16
CA ASN A 302 -11.68 -5.94 14.36
C ASN A 302 -12.12 -4.92 13.30
N HIS A 303 -11.44 -3.76 13.26
CA HIS A 303 -11.81 -2.63 12.39
C HIS A 303 -11.23 -2.74 10.97
N ASP A 304 -10.08 -3.37 10.81
CA ASP A 304 -9.41 -3.47 9.51
C ASP A 304 -9.70 -4.83 8.87
N LEU A 305 -10.23 -4.80 7.65
CA LEU A 305 -10.43 -6.01 6.83
C LEU A 305 -9.09 -6.35 6.17
N ILE A 306 -8.51 -7.49 6.56
CA ILE A 306 -7.25 -7.96 5.99
C ILE A 306 -7.55 -8.80 4.74
N ASP A 307 -7.19 -8.28 3.56
CA ASP A 307 -7.35 -8.99 2.29
C ASP A 307 -6.44 -10.24 2.23
N ALA A 308 -5.23 -10.13 2.78
CA ALA A 308 -4.25 -11.21 2.88
C ALA A 308 -3.23 -10.96 3.99
N GLU A 309 -2.77 -12.03 4.65
CA GLU A 309 -1.56 -12.01 5.47
C GLU A 309 -0.40 -12.57 4.66
N VAL A 310 0.75 -11.92 4.75
CA VAL A 310 1.95 -12.25 4.00
C VAL A 310 3.10 -12.41 4.96
N SER A 311 3.72 -13.58 4.96
CA SER A 311 4.91 -13.86 5.77
C SER A 311 6.12 -14.00 4.85
N VAL A 312 7.14 -13.18 5.09
CA VAL A 312 8.45 -13.24 4.42
C VAL A 312 9.44 -13.78 5.43
N ILE A 313 10.03 -14.95 5.16
CA ILE A 313 10.89 -15.66 6.11
C ILE A 313 12.22 -15.99 5.43
N ALA A 314 13.32 -15.62 6.08
CA ALA A 314 14.64 -16.13 5.78
C ALA A 314 15.13 -16.94 6.97
N ALA A 315 15.42 -18.22 6.75
CA ALA A 315 16.05 -19.09 7.73
C ALA A 315 17.44 -19.49 7.24
N ALA A 316 18.42 -19.49 8.13
CA ALA A 316 19.76 -19.99 7.88
C ALA A 316 20.11 -21.02 8.95
N ALA A 317 20.67 -22.15 8.52
CA ALA A 317 21.25 -23.15 9.40
C ALA A 317 22.73 -23.33 9.04
N GLU A 318 23.61 -23.20 10.03
CA GLU A 318 25.06 -23.38 9.86
C GLU A 318 25.59 -24.48 10.79
N GLU A 319 26.42 -25.37 10.24
CA GLU A 319 27.17 -26.35 11.02
C GLU A 319 28.48 -25.75 11.55
N VAL A 320 28.54 -25.53 12.88
CA VAL A 320 29.67 -24.93 13.58
C VAL A 320 30.43 -26.00 14.37
N GLU A 321 31.76 -26.02 14.23
CA GLU A 321 32.62 -26.87 15.07
C GLU A 321 32.77 -26.25 16.46
N VAL A 322 32.38 -26.99 17.48
CA VAL A 322 32.51 -26.61 18.89
C VAL A 322 33.46 -27.56 19.58
N ALA A 323 34.25 -27.03 20.50
CA ALA A 323 35.10 -27.85 21.34
C ALA A 323 34.21 -28.63 22.30
N ASP A 324 34.22 -29.96 22.21
CA ASP A 324 33.71 -30.76 23.31
C ASP A 324 34.73 -30.66 24.46
N GLY A 325 34.25 -30.58 25.70
CA GLY A 325 35.10 -30.31 26.87
C GLY A 325 36.21 -31.35 27.14
N GLU A 326 36.39 -32.35 26.28
CA GLU A 326 37.38 -33.43 26.38
C GLU A 326 38.49 -33.33 25.32
N GLY A 327 38.53 -32.27 24.53
CA GLY A 327 39.56 -32.04 23.50
C GLY A 327 39.23 -32.65 22.13
N GLY A 328 38.00 -33.12 21.94
CA GLY A 328 37.40 -33.41 20.65
C GLY A 328 36.66 -32.21 20.05
N LYS A 329 36.15 -32.40 18.83
CA LYS A 329 35.32 -31.43 18.12
C LYS A 329 33.95 -32.05 17.89
N SER A 330 32.91 -31.42 18.40
CA SER A 330 31.52 -31.69 18.01
C SER A 330 31.09 -30.71 16.92
N VAL A 331 30.07 -31.09 16.14
CA VAL A 331 29.40 -30.19 15.18
C VAL A 331 28.05 -29.85 15.76
N GLU A 332 27.80 -28.57 16.03
CA GLU A 332 26.49 -28.05 16.42
C GLU A 332 25.85 -27.32 15.23
N ARG A 333 24.53 -27.46 15.09
CA ARG A 333 23.73 -26.74 14.08
C ARG A 333 23.16 -25.49 14.74
N GLN A 334 23.62 -24.31 14.30
CA GLN A 334 23.05 -23.04 14.71
C GLN A 334 21.99 -22.62 13.71
N GLU A 335 20.80 -22.27 14.21
CA GLU A 335 19.66 -21.85 13.39
C GLU A 335 19.30 -20.40 13.71
N GLY A 336 19.15 -19.59 12.68
CA GLY A 336 18.67 -18.22 12.76
C GLY A 336 17.54 -17.99 11.77
N ALA A 337 16.52 -17.23 12.16
CA ALA A 337 15.44 -16.85 11.27
C ALA A 337 15.10 -15.37 11.41
N GLU A 338 14.95 -14.69 10.28
CA GLU A 338 14.37 -13.35 10.20
C GLU A 338 12.99 -13.46 9.57
N SER A 339 11.99 -12.86 10.21
CA SER A 339 10.61 -12.87 9.73
C SER A 339 10.08 -11.45 9.52
N LEU A 340 9.20 -11.27 8.56
CA LEU A 340 8.46 -10.05 8.31
C LEU A 340 7.01 -10.43 7.99
N ILE A 341 6.07 -9.93 8.80
CA ILE A 341 4.64 -10.16 8.64
C ILE A 341 3.99 -8.88 8.14
N LEU A 342 3.26 -9.00 7.03
CA LEU A 342 2.56 -7.91 6.38
C LEU A 342 1.08 -8.26 6.21
N HIS A 343 0.21 -7.26 6.30
CA HIS A 343 -1.21 -7.37 5.98
C HIS A 343 -1.49 -6.56 4.73
N LEU A 344 -2.16 -7.16 3.74
CA LEU A 344 -2.73 -6.44 2.62
C LEU A 344 -4.04 -5.83 3.09
N ILE A 345 -4.09 -4.50 3.19
CA ILE A 345 -5.27 -3.75 3.60
C ILE A 345 -5.49 -2.67 2.55
N ASP A 346 -6.68 -2.62 1.97
CA ASP A 346 -7.05 -1.68 0.89
C ASP A 346 -6.02 -1.70 -0.26
N GLY A 347 -5.58 -2.90 -0.63
CA GLY A 347 -4.59 -3.09 -1.69
C GLY A 347 -3.20 -2.55 -1.39
N ARG A 348 -2.86 -2.24 -0.14
CA ARG A 348 -1.49 -1.88 0.24
C ARG A 348 -0.98 -2.81 1.32
N LEU A 349 0.27 -3.25 1.17
CA LEU A 349 0.93 -3.97 2.26
C LEU A 349 1.20 -3.01 3.42
N ARG A 350 0.86 -3.45 4.63
CA ARG A 350 1.14 -2.82 5.90
C ARG A 350 1.96 -3.76 6.74
N LEU A 351 3.03 -3.26 7.34
CA LEU A 351 3.90 -4.03 8.21
C LEU A 351 3.20 -4.22 9.56
N ALA A 352 2.93 -5.47 9.89
CA ALA A 352 2.23 -5.87 11.12
C ALA A 352 3.22 -6.27 12.21
N ALA A 353 4.25 -7.04 11.87
CA ALA A 353 5.31 -7.46 12.78
C ALA A 353 6.59 -7.79 12.01
N PHE A 354 7.72 -7.80 12.71
CA PHE A 354 8.99 -8.28 12.17
C PHE A 354 9.85 -8.87 13.29
N ASN A 355 10.53 -9.96 12.95
CA ASN A 355 11.37 -10.75 13.84
C ASN A 355 10.68 -11.08 15.18
N VAL A 356 9.40 -11.49 15.08
CA VAL A 356 8.66 -12.11 16.17
C VAL A 356 9.33 -13.44 16.47
N ALA A 357 9.84 -13.61 17.69
CA ALA A 357 10.36 -14.88 18.17
C ALA A 357 9.29 -15.97 17.95
N GLY A 358 9.68 -17.08 17.32
CA GLY A 358 8.86 -18.29 17.21
C GLY A 358 8.59 -18.92 18.56
#